data_AF-A0A2K3MZY6-F1
#
_entry.id   AF-A0A2K3MZY6-F1
#
_cell.length_a   1.000
_cell.length_b   1.000
_cell.length_c   1.000
_cell.angle_alpha   90.00
_cell.angle_beta   90.00
_cell.angle_gamma   90.00
#
_symmetry.space_group_name_H-M   'P 1'
#
loop_
_entity.id
_entity.type
_entity.pdbx_description
1 polymer ?
#
loop_
_entity_poly.entity_id
_entity_poly.type
_entity_poly.pdbx_seq_one_letter_code
_entity_poly.pdbx_strand_id
1 'polypeptide(L)'
;MKLNRDGGGDVQNERCVEKERDRDREKFDEGRKKERERVREVELGIADAIHNHGKPMTLLELASTLKLNPSKVSILYRIMRLLTHNGFFAKTTSKAKAGEETMYSLTPPSKLLIRGKPMCLAFFAGGHPRYMNMWNYTKKWLLEEKEELSLFESANGETFWEMLNKDSESDNLCFFQEAMEADSHMFKLALKDCKHVFEGLETLVDVGGGTGVVAKLIHEVFPDIKYTVLDQPQVVGNLTGNENLNFVGGDMFKFIPHADAVLLKV
;
A
#
# COMPACT_ATOMS: atom_id res chain seq x y z
N MET A 1 -34.01 -11.21 60.86
CA MET A 1 -33.12 -10.16 60.30
C MET A 1 -31.74 -10.77 60.05
N LYS A 2 -31.48 -11.19 58.80
CA LYS A 2 -30.14 -11.47 58.25
C LYS A 2 -30.30 -11.48 56.73
N LEU A 3 -29.99 -10.35 56.10
CA LEU A 3 -29.83 -10.24 54.66
C LEU A 3 -28.36 -10.59 54.37
N ASN A 4 -28.13 -11.74 53.76
CA ASN A 4 -26.88 -12.00 53.06
C ASN A 4 -26.92 -11.18 51.76
N ARG A 5 -26.00 -10.24 51.59
CA ARG A 5 -25.73 -9.60 50.30
C ARG A 5 -24.76 -10.49 49.53
N ASP A 6 -25.22 -11.03 48.41
CA ASP A 6 -24.39 -11.65 47.39
C ASP A 6 -23.41 -10.63 46.80
N GLY A 7 -22.14 -10.71 47.20
CA GLY A 7 -21.02 -9.95 46.61
C GLY A 7 -20.35 -10.65 45.43
N GLY A 8 -21.00 -11.64 44.81
CA GLY A 8 -20.40 -12.50 43.79
C GLY A 8 -20.58 -12.04 42.34
N GLY A 9 -21.61 -11.24 42.04
CA GLY A 9 -21.98 -10.86 40.67
C GLY A 9 -21.10 -9.76 40.05
N ASP A 10 -20.77 -8.72 40.82
CA ASP A 10 -19.97 -7.59 40.32
C ASP A 10 -18.53 -7.97 40.01
N VAL A 11 -17.92 -8.83 40.84
CA VAL A 11 -16.54 -9.30 40.67
C VAL A 11 -16.36 -10.18 39.42
N GLN A 12 -17.40 -10.95 39.05
CA GLN A 12 -17.36 -11.77 37.83
C GLN A 12 -17.54 -10.91 36.56
N ASN A 13 -18.38 -9.88 36.63
CA ASN A 13 -18.59 -8.95 35.52
C ASN A 13 -17.34 -8.09 35.25
N GLU A 14 -16.72 -7.53 36.29
CA GLU A 14 -15.46 -6.78 36.18
C GLU A 14 -14.32 -7.64 35.61
N ARG A 15 -14.22 -8.89 36.05
CA ARG A 15 -13.21 -9.85 35.57
C ARG A 15 -13.46 -10.28 34.12
N CYS A 16 -14.71 -10.25 33.65
CA CYS A 16 -15.05 -10.52 32.25
C CYS A 16 -14.65 -9.33 31.36
N VAL A 17 -14.98 -8.11 31.78
CA VAL A 17 -14.60 -6.87 31.10
C VAL A 17 -13.08 -6.68 31.05
N GLU A 18 -12.35 -7.06 32.11
CA GLU A 18 -10.88 -7.04 32.13
C GLU A 18 -10.29 -8.04 31.12
N LYS A 19 -10.82 -9.27 31.04
CA LYS A 19 -10.41 -10.27 30.04
C LYS A 19 -10.74 -9.87 28.60
N GLU A 20 -11.81 -9.11 28.38
CA GLU A 20 -12.12 -8.56 27.05
C GLU A 20 -11.15 -7.44 26.68
N ARG A 21 -10.88 -6.51 27.61
CA ARG A 21 -9.86 -5.46 27.41
C ARG A 21 -8.47 -6.03 27.14
N ASP A 22 -8.08 -7.09 27.83
CA ASP A 22 -6.78 -7.75 27.61
C ASP A 22 -6.73 -8.45 26.25
N ARG A 23 -7.82 -9.12 25.83
CA ARG A 23 -7.91 -9.72 24.49
C ARG A 23 -7.87 -8.67 23.38
N ASP A 24 -8.51 -7.53 23.57
CA ASP A 24 -8.52 -6.45 22.60
C ASP A 24 -7.15 -5.76 22.52
N ARG A 25 -6.45 -5.60 23.66
CA ARG A 25 -5.05 -5.15 23.68
C ARG A 25 -4.13 -6.13 22.95
N GLU A 26 -4.28 -7.43 23.18
CA GLU A 26 -3.48 -8.46 22.54
C GLU A 26 -3.70 -8.47 21.02
N LYS A 27 -4.96 -8.36 20.56
CA LYS A 27 -5.29 -8.23 19.13
C LYS A 27 -4.71 -6.95 18.51
N PHE A 28 -4.77 -5.83 19.23
CA PHE A 28 -4.20 -4.56 18.78
C PHE A 28 -2.67 -4.65 18.61
N ASP A 29 -1.99 -5.26 19.59
CA ASP A 29 -0.55 -5.49 19.54
C ASP A 29 -0.15 -6.48 18.44
N GLU A 30 -0.95 -7.53 18.24
CA GLU A 30 -0.77 -8.48 17.14
C GLU A 30 -0.94 -7.78 15.77
N GLY A 31 -1.92 -6.89 15.64
CA GLY A 31 -2.13 -6.07 14.44
C GLY A 31 -0.93 -5.19 14.13
N ARG A 32 -0.40 -4.47 15.12
CA ARG A 32 0.82 -3.64 14.96
C ARG A 32 2.03 -4.49 14.58
N LYS A 33 2.14 -5.70 15.12
CA LYS A 33 3.23 -6.63 14.77
C LYS A 33 3.13 -7.12 13.33
N LYS A 34 1.93 -7.51 12.89
CA LYS A 34 1.66 -7.90 11.50
C LYS A 34 2.04 -6.80 10.51
N GLU A 35 1.68 -5.56 10.84
CA GLU A 35 1.98 -4.40 9.99
C GLU A 35 3.49 -4.15 9.85
N ARG A 36 4.22 -4.12 10.98
CA ARG A 36 5.68 -3.92 10.97
C ARG A 36 6.45 -4.98 10.18
N GLU A 37 5.88 -6.17 10.04
CA GLU A 37 6.53 -7.27 9.31
C GLU A 37 6.23 -7.27 7.82
N ARG A 38 5.06 -6.77 7.41
CA ARG A 38 4.79 -6.44 6.00
C ARG A 38 5.78 -5.40 5.49
N VAL A 39 5.99 -4.35 6.28
CA VAL A 39 6.98 -3.31 5.99
C VAL A 39 8.38 -3.92 5.80
N ARG A 40 8.81 -4.78 6.73
CA ARG A 40 10.12 -5.44 6.64
C ARG A 40 10.25 -6.41 5.48
N GLU A 41 9.19 -7.10 5.09
CA GLU A 41 9.19 -7.97 3.92
C GLU A 41 9.47 -7.15 2.65
N VAL A 42 8.76 -6.04 2.50
CA VAL A 42 8.91 -5.12 1.35
C VAL A 42 10.31 -4.49 1.33
N GLU A 43 10.84 -4.11 2.49
CA GLU A 43 12.21 -3.59 2.63
C GLU A 43 13.27 -4.64 2.28
N LEU A 44 13.06 -5.90 2.67
CA LEU A 44 14.00 -6.99 2.42
C LEU A 44 13.89 -7.56 0.99
N GLY A 45 12.80 -7.31 0.25
CA GLY A 45 12.61 -7.82 -1.11
C GLY A 45 12.51 -9.36 -1.16
N ILE A 46 11.88 -9.97 -0.15
CA ILE A 46 11.77 -11.44 -0.06
C ILE A 46 10.92 -12.00 -1.20
N ALA A 47 9.77 -11.37 -1.49
CA ALA A 47 8.91 -11.76 -2.60
C ALA A 47 9.64 -11.70 -3.95
N ASP A 48 10.41 -10.63 -4.19
CA ASP A 48 11.23 -10.47 -5.39
C ASP A 48 12.29 -11.56 -5.51
N ALA A 49 12.99 -11.86 -4.41
CA ALA A 49 14.02 -12.91 -4.40
C ALA A 49 13.45 -14.29 -4.80
N ILE A 50 12.32 -14.68 -4.21
CA ILE A 50 11.66 -15.95 -4.52
C ILE A 50 11.09 -15.93 -5.95
N HIS A 51 10.52 -14.80 -6.39
CA HIS A 51 10.01 -14.67 -7.76
C HIS A 51 11.11 -14.85 -8.80
N ASN A 52 12.23 -14.13 -8.63
CA ASN A 52 13.37 -14.16 -9.54
C ASN A 52 14.07 -15.52 -9.56
N HIS A 53 14.02 -16.25 -8.45
CA HIS A 53 14.54 -17.62 -8.39
C HIS A 53 13.67 -18.64 -9.17
N GLY A 54 12.40 -18.33 -9.40
CA GLY A 54 11.47 -19.13 -10.21
C GLY A 54 10.97 -20.43 -9.57
N LYS A 55 11.44 -20.77 -8.37
CA LYS A 55 11.06 -21.98 -7.62
C LYS A 55 11.12 -21.72 -6.11
N PRO A 56 10.57 -22.61 -5.26
CA PRO A 56 10.66 -22.46 -3.81
C PRO A 56 12.13 -22.38 -3.35
N MET A 57 12.41 -21.52 -2.37
CA MET A 57 13.76 -21.30 -1.85
C MET A 57 13.91 -21.80 -0.42
N THR A 58 15.06 -22.38 -0.08
CA THR A 58 15.44 -22.67 1.30
C THR A 58 15.79 -21.37 2.06
N LEU A 59 15.85 -21.45 3.39
CA LEU A 59 16.25 -20.31 4.21
C LEU A 59 17.67 -19.82 3.88
N LEU A 60 18.59 -20.74 3.59
CA LEU A 60 19.99 -20.42 3.30
C LEU A 60 20.15 -19.79 1.91
N GLU A 61 19.45 -20.32 0.90
CA GLU A 61 19.39 -19.70 -0.43
C GLU A 61 18.82 -18.29 -0.33
N LEU A 62 17.72 -18.10 0.41
CA LEU A 62 17.11 -16.79 0.59
C LEU A 62 18.09 -15.82 1.29
N ALA A 63 18.74 -16.25 2.38
CA ALA A 63 19.73 -15.42 3.06
C ALA A 63 20.92 -15.05 2.16
N SER A 64 21.35 -15.97 1.29
CA SER A 64 22.44 -15.75 0.33
C SER A 64 22.03 -14.76 -0.76
N THR A 65 20.85 -14.94 -1.36
CA THR A 65 20.31 -14.01 -2.38
C THR A 65 20.11 -12.60 -1.83
N LEU A 66 19.63 -12.50 -0.58
CA LEU A 66 19.49 -11.23 0.13
C LEU A 66 20.80 -10.68 0.70
N LYS A 67 21.93 -11.37 0.48
CA LYS A 67 23.28 -11.00 0.95
C LYS A 67 23.34 -10.72 2.46
N LEU A 68 22.59 -11.49 3.26
CA LEU A 68 22.53 -11.31 4.71
C LEU A 68 23.80 -11.81 5.40
N ASN A 69 24.18 -11.14 6.49
CA ASN A 69 25.23 -11.64 7.37
C ASN A 69 24.82 -13.00 7.96
N PRO A 70 25.70 -14.03 7.96
CA PRO A 70 25.38 -15.36 8.50
C PRO A 70 24.82 -15.36 9.92
N SER A 71 25.25 -14.41 10.77
CA SER A 71 24.73 -14.25 12.14
C SER A 71 23.24 -13.86 12.22
N LYS A 72 22.65 -13.36 11.11
CA LYS A 72 21.28 -12.87 11.02
C LYS A 72 20.31 -13.89 10.41
N VAL A 73 20.79 -15.04 9.95
CA VAL A 73 19.94 -16.10 9.37
C VAL A 73 18.87 -16.58 10.36
N SER A 74 19.19 -16.64 11.65
CA SER A 74 18.23 -16.99 12.71
C SER A 74 17.11 -15.94 12.87
N ILE A 75 17.39 -14.68 12.56
CA ILE A 75 16.39 -13.59 12.56
C ILE A 75 15.51 -13.71 11.32
N LEU A 76 16.10 -13.94 10.14
CA LEU A 76 15.34 -14.21 8.91
C LEU A 76 14.38 -15.37 9.11
N TYR A 77 14.80 -16.45 9.78
CA TYR A 77 13.92 -17.57 10.10
C TYR A 77 12.69 -17.14 10.91
N ARG A 78 12.87 -16.30 11.93
CA ARG A 78 11.77 -15.81 12.76
C ARG A 78 10.79 -14.94 11.97
N ILE A 79 11.31 -14.09 11.07
CA ILE A 79 10.51 -13.27 10.16
C ILE A 79 9.71 -14.17 9.21
N MET A 80 10.38 -15.09 8.50
CA MET A 80 9.74 -16.01 7.57
C MET A 80 8.67 -16.88 8.25
N ARG A 81 8.92 -17.32 9.48
CA ARG A 81 7.94 -18.09 10.26
C ARG A 81 6.64 -17.31 10.47
N LEU A 82 6.72 -16.02 10.80
CA LEU A 82 5.53 -15.21 11.04
C LEU A 82 4.86 -14.77 9.74
N LEU A 83 5.62 -14.41 8.71
CA LEU A 83 5.07 -14.13 7.37
C LEU A 83 4.35 -15.37 6.79
N THR A 84 4.90 -16.57 7.01
CA THR A 84 4.25 -17.84 6.64
C THR A 84 2.96 -18.04 7.42
N HIS A 85 2.99 -17.84 8.75
CA HIS A 85 1.81 -17.95 9.60
C HIS A 85 0.69 -16.98 9.17
N ASN A 86 1.06 -15.78 8.71
CA ASN A 86 0.13 -14.78 8.22
C ASN A 86 -0.31 -14.99 6.76
N GLY A 87 0.09 -16.10 6.12
CA GLY A 87 -0.34 -16.48 4.77
C GLY A 87 0.39 -15.78 3.62
N PHE A 88 1.44 -15.01 3.89
CA PHE A 88 2.28 -14.39 2.85
C PHE A 88 3.19 -15.40 2.17
N PHE A 89 3.61 -16.46 2.86
CA PHE A 89 4.43 -17.51 2.24
C PHE A 89 3.89 -18.88 2.60
N ALA A 90 4.10 -19.84 1.72
CA ALA A 90 3.78 -21.24 1.96
C ALA A 90 5.07 -22.00 2.28
N LYS A 91 5.02 -22.84 3.32
CA LYS A 91 6.12 -23.72 3.72
C LYS A 91 5.88 -25.11 3.16
N THR A 92 6.86 -25.65 2.43
CA THR A 92 6.89 -27.05 1.99
C THR A 92 8.14 -27.74 2.50
N THR A 93 7.99 -28.96 3.02
CA THR A 93 9.12 -29.82 3.40
C THR A 93 9.47 -30.73 2.22
N SER A 94 10.71 -30.60 1.74
CA SER A 94 11.28 -31.51 0.75
C SER A 94 12.14 -32.54 1.46
N LYS A 95 11.96 -33.82 1.11
CA LYS A 95 12.89 -34.88 1.54
C LYS A 95 14.10 -34.85 0.61
N ALA A 96 15.10 -34.03 0.96
CA ALA A 96 16.38 -34.05 0.28
C ALA A 96 17.23 -35.21 0.79
N LYS A 97 18.21 -35.66 -0.02
CA LYS A 97 19.13 -36.77 0.34
C LYS A 97 19.95 -36.54 1.61
N ALA A 98 19.97 -35.32 2.16
CA ALA A 98 20.74 -34.90 3.33
C ALA A 98 19.89 -34.50 4.56
N GLY A 99 18.56 -34.66 4.50
CA GLY A 99 17.63 -34.27 5.57
C GLY A 99 16.35 -33.61 5.06
N GLU A 100 15.40 -33.35 5.96
CA GLU A 100 14.21 -32.55 5.63
C GLU A 100 14.58 -31.07 5.50
N GLU A 101 14.47 -30.52 4.29
CA GLU A 101 14.70 -29.10 4.05
C GLU A 101 13.37 -28.35 3.93
N THR A 102 13.29 -27.25 4.67
CA THR A 102 12.17 -26.31 4.58
C THR A 102 12.38 -25.36 3.41
N MET A 103 11.41 -25.31 2.51
CA MET A 103 11.37 -24.40 1.38
C MET A 103 10.17 -23.45 1.49
N TYR A 104 10.35 -22.22 1.04
CA TYR A 104 9.34 -21.16 1.04
C TYR A 104 8.91 -20.83 -0.39
N SER A 105 7.60 -20.72 -0.58
CA SER A 105 6.97 -20.37 -1.86
C SER A 105 6.08 -19.15 -1.71
N LEU A 106 5.87 -18.43 -2.80
CA LEU A 106 4.91 -17.33 -2.86
C LEU A 106 3.46 -17.82 -2.75
N THR A 107 2.62 -17.00 -2.16
CA THR A 107 1.15 -17.14 -2.10
C THR A 107 0.50 -15.98 -2.86
N PRO A 108 -0.82 -15.98 -3.11
CA PRO A 108 -1.45 -14.84 -3.77
C PRO A 108 -1.17 -13.49 -3.09
N PRO A 109 -1.23 -13.36 -1.75
CA PRO A 109 -0.84 -12.12 -1.07
C PRO A 109 0.61 -11.65 -1.31
N SER A 110 1.63 -12.53 -1.24
CA SER A 110 3.01 -12.09 -1.48
C SER A 110 3.31 -11.81 -2.95
N LYS A 111 2.53 -12.36 -3.90
CA LYS A 111 2.65 -11.99 -5.31
C LYS A 111 2.29 -10.53 -5.58
N LEU A 112 1.47 -9.91 -4.72
CA LEU A 112 1.17 -8.48 -4.79
C LEU A 112 2.33 -7.60 -4.30
N LEU A 113 3.38 -8.17 -3.73
CA LEU A 113 4.55 -7.44 -3.23
C LEU A 113 5.73 -7.49 -4.21
N ILE A 114 5.58 -8.15 -5.35
CA ILE A 114 6.62 -8.27 -6.38
C ILE A 114 6.72 -6.94 -7.14
N ARG A 115 7.90 -6.32 -7.11
CA ARG A 115 8.17 -5.04 -7.77
C ARG A 115 8.18 -5.18 -9.30
N GLY A 116 7.83 -4.11 -10.01
CA GLY A 116 7.75 -4.09 -11.47
C GLY A 116 6.58 -4.88 -12.06
N LYS A 117 5.64 -5.37 -11.23
CA LYS A 117 4.37 -5.92 -11.70
C LYS A 117 3.28 -4.84 -11.68
N PRO A 118 2.34 -4.85 -12.64
CA PRO A 118 1.24 -3.88 -12.70
C PRO A 118 0.34 -3.80 -11.46
N MET A 119 0.35 -4.79 -10.55
CA MET A 119 -0.47 -4.79 -9.33
C MET A 119 0.41 -4.84 -8.06
N CYS A 120 1.59 -4.22 -8.11
CA CYS A 120 2.50 -4.17 -6.97
C CYS A 120 1.95 -3.22 -5.89
N LEU A 121 1.51 -3.75 -4.76
CA LEU A 121 1.02 -3.01 -3.59
C LEU A 121 2.10 -2.81 -2.53
N ALA A 122 3.37 -3.01 -2.88
CA ALA A 122 4.49 -2.89 -1.96
C ALA A 122 4.58 -1.48 -1.33
N PHE A 123 4.19 -0.41 -2.05
CA PHE A 123 4.10 0.93 -1.47
C PHE A 123 3.19 1.00 -0.24
N PHE A 124 1.97 0.48 -0.40
CA PHE A 124 0.97 0.48 0.67
C PHE A 124 1.38 -0.40 1.86
N ALA A 125 2.13 -1.47 1.59
CA ALA A 125 2.62 -2.39 2.62
C ALA A 125 3.95 -1.96 3.26
N GLY A 126 4.77 -1.20 2.53
CA GLY A 126 6.16 -0.86 2.84
C GLY A 126 6.33 0.46 3.56
N GLY A 127 5.43 1.42 3.32
CA GLY A 127 5.35 2.70 4.03
C GLY A 127 6.70 3.37 4.30
N HIS A 128 7.21 4.17 3.36
CA HIS A 128 8.45 4.93 3.55
C HIS A 128 8.52 5.59 4.94
N PRO A 129 9.66 5.57 5.67
CA PRO A 129 9.74 5.98 7.07
C PRO A 129 9.14 7.35 7.36
N ARG A 130 9.20 8.30 6.43
CA ARG A 130 8.55 9.61 6.58
C ARG A 130 7.01 9.52 6.69
N TYR A 131 6.37 8.64 5.93
CA TYR A 131 4.92 8.39 6.02
C TYR A 131 4.56 7.68 7.32
N MET A 132 5.40 6.75 7.78
CA MET A 132 5.10 5.98 8.98
C MET A 132 5.42 6.75 10.27
N ASN A 133 6.40 7.64 10.24
CA ASN A 133 6.80 8.41 11.42
C ASN A 133 5.83 9.55 11.77
N MET A 134 5.01 10.02 10.83
CA MET A 134 4.02 11.09 11.10
C MET A 134 3.05 10.71 12.21
N TRP A 135 2.72 9.43 12.35
CA TRP A 135 1.83 8.93 13.40
C TRP A 135 2.37 9.17 14.81
N ASN A 136 3.69 9.29 14.99
CA ASN A 136 4.29 9.64 16.27
C ASN A 136 3.98 11.08 16.71
N TYR A 137 3.55 11.93 15.78
CA TYR A 137 3.21 13.34 16.01
C TYR A 137 1.71 13.56 16.24
N THR A 138 0.88 12.52 16.22
CA THR A 138 -0.58 12.64 16.38
C THR A 138 -0.99 13.42 17.64
N LYS A 139 -0.31 13.18 18.77
CA LYS A 139 -0.59 13.93 20.01
C LYS A 139 -0.28 15.41 19.87
N LYS A 140 0.85 15.74 19.23
CA LYS A 140 1.26 17.13 18.99
C LYS A 140 0.23 17.82 18.09
N TRP A 141 -0.09 17.19 16.96
CA TRP A 141 -1.04 17.68 15.98
C TRP A 141 -2.44 17.95 16.58
N LEU A 142 -2.98 17.04 17.39
CA LEU A 142 -4.28 17.23 18.06
C LEU A 142 -4.30 18.36 19.11
N LEU A 143 -3.15 18.81 19.58
CA LEU A 143 -3.01 19.86 20.58
C LEU A 143 -2.53 21.20 19.97
N GLU A 144 -2.26 21.23 18.66
CA GLU A 144 -1.84 22.45 17.97
C GLU A 144 -3.04 23.37 17.74
N GLU A 145 -2.85 24.67 17.96
CA GLU A 145 -3.87 25.69 17.70
C GLU A 145 -4.03 26.00 16.20
N LYS A 146 -3.12 25.50 15.35
CA LYS A 146 -3.16 25.68 13.90
C LYS A 146 -4.16 24.70 13.28
N GLU A 147 -5.37 25.17 13.00
CA GLU A 147 -6.47 24.33 12.49
C GLU A 147 -6.24 23.77 11.07
N GLU A 148 -5.37 24.38 10.27
CA GLU A 148 -5.24 24.06 8.84
C GLU A 148 -4.15 23.05 8.49
N LEU A 149 -3.29 22.67 9.45
CA LEU A 149 -2.20 21.73 9.16
C LEU A 149 -2.72 20.29 9.14
N SER A 150 -2.43 19.56 8.08
CA SER A 150 -2.52 18.11 8.08
C SER A 150 -1.52 17.49 9.07
N LEU A 151 -1.77 16.24 9.49
CA LEU A 151 -0.83 15.50 10.33
C LEU A 151 0.55 15.40 9.67
N PHE A 152 0.60 15.29 8.34
CA PHE A 152 1.86 15.20 7.60
C PHE A 152 2.66 16.49 7.72
N GLU A 153 2.01 17.64 7.56
CA GLU A 153 2.64 18.96 7.70
C GLU A 153 3.07 19.24 9.14
N SER A 154 2.26 18.87 10.14
CA SER A 154 2.63 19.02 11.55
C SER A 154 3.87 18.20 11.92
N ALA A 155 4.04 17.03 11.30
CA ALA A 155 5.17 16.14 11.52
C ALA A 155 6.45 16.55 10.74
N ASN A 156 6.31 16.96 9.49
CA ASN A 156 7.44 17.16 8.57
C ASN A 156 7.76 18.64 8.27
N GLY A 157 6.87 19.57 8.60
CA GLY A 157 7.04 21.00 8.37
C GLY A 157 6.84 21.46 6.92
N GLU A 158 6.35 20.57 6.06
CA GLU A 158 6.06 20.78 4.64
C GLU A 158 4.84 19.97 4.23
N THR A 159 4.20 20.34 3.12
CA THR A 159 3.08 19.56 2.59
C THR A 159 3.56 18.24 1.99
N PHE A 160 2.66 17.26 1.91
CA PHE A 160 2.94 15.99 1.25
C PHE A 160 3.40 16.19 -0.20
N TRP A 161 2.75 17.08 -0.93
CA TRP A 161 3.07 17.40 -2.31
C TRP A 161 4.41 18.13 -2.44
N GLU A 162 4.73 19.06 -1.54
CA GLU A 162 6.04 19.70 -1.50
C GLU A 162 7.16 18.68 -1.31
N MET A 163 6.98 17.73 -0.39
CA MET A 163 7.96 16.66 -0.17
C MET A 163 8.17 15.82 -1.43
N LEU A 164 7.09 15.41 -2.11
CA LEU A 164 7.20 14.64 -3.36
C LEU A 164 7.88 15.44 -4.48
N ASN A 165 7.65 16.76 -4.53
CA ASN A 165 8.15 17.62 -5.61
C ASN A 165 9.57 18.16 -5.39
N LYS A 166 10.15 18.00 -4.19
CA LYS A 166 11.46 18.59 -3.82
C LYS A 166 12.64 18.07 -4.63
N ASP A 167 12.56 16.85 -5.11
CA ASP A 167 13.57 16.24 -5.99
C ASP A 167 12.80 15.41 -7.03
N SER A 168 12.75 15.89 -8.27
CA SER A 168 12.08 15.20 -9.38
C SER A 168 12.71 13.86 -9.76
N GLU A 169 13.91 13.58 -9.25
CA GLU A 169 14.60 12.28 -9.34
C GLU A 169 14.57 11.50 -8.01
N SER A 170 13.83 11.97 -7.00
CA SER A 170 13.77 11.25 -5.72
C SER A 170 13.01 9.93 -5.88
N ASP A 171 13.53 8.90 -5.21
CA ASP A 171 12.86 7.62 -5.04
C ASP A 171 11.41 7.79 -4.53
N ASN A 172 11.07 8.88 -3.82
CA ASN A 172 9.74 9.10 -3.25
C ASN A 172 8.65 9.38 -4.29
N LEU A 173 8.90 10.28 -5.25
CA LEU A 173 7.91 10.59 -6.29
C LEU A 173 7.71 9.39 -7.20
N CYS A 174 8.81 8.75 -7.62
CA CYS A 174 8.76 7.54 -8.42
C CYS A 174 7.98 6.43 -7.69
N PHE A 175 8.32 6.17 -6.42
CA PHE A 175 7.67 5.15 -5.61
C PHE A 175 6.17 5.44 -5.38
N PHE A 176 5.79 6.71 -5.19
CA PHE A 176 4.38 7.12 -5.10
C PHE A 176 3.64 6.92 -6.43
N GLN A 177 4.25 7.32 -7.56
CA GLN A 177 3.67 7.13 -8.88
C GLN A 177 3.48 5.64 -9.21
N GLU A 178 4.48 4.79 -8.93
CA GLU A 178 4.37 3.33 -9.09
C GLU A 178 3.21 2.75 -8.26
N ALA A 179 3.01 3.25 -7.04
CA ALA A 179 1.90 2.84 -6.19
C ALA A 179 0.53 3.21 -6.78
N MET A 180 0.43 4.42 -7.30
CA MET A 180 -0.81 4.94 -7.88
C MET A 180 -1.13 4.31 -9.23
N GLU A 181 -0.10 3.97 -10.01
CA GLU A 181 -0.23 3.16 -11.21
C GLU A 181 -0.72 1.75 -10.85
N ALA A 182 -0.14 1.12 -9.83
CA ALA A 182 -0.57 -0.22 -9.39
C ALA A 182 -2.03 -0.25 -8.90
N ASP A 183 -2.46 0.76 -8.16
CA ASP A 183 -3.85 0.92 -7.76
C ASP A 183 -4.77 1.21 -8.97
N SER A 184 -4.29 1.95 -9.96
CA SER A 184 -5.04 2.20 -11.20
C SER A 184 -5.27 0.93 -12.02
N HIS A 185 -4.43 -0.09 -11.91
CA HIS A 185 -4.74 -1.38 -12.53
C HIS A 185 -5.92 -2.10 -11.86
N MET A 186 -6.22 -1.82 -10.59
CA MET A 186 -7.45 -2.30 -9.95
C MET A 186 -8.69 -1.60 -10.51
N PHE A 187 -8.56 -0.36 -10.99
CA PHE A 187 -9.64 0.35 -11.70
C PHE A 187 -10.10 -0.40 -12.96
N LYS A 188 -9.21 -1.18 -13.61
CA LYS A 188 -9.59 -2.05 -14.73
C LYS A 188 -10.69 -3.06 -14.36
N LEU A 189 -10.72 -3.52 -13.10
CA LEU A 189 -11.78 -4.40 -12.61
C LEU A 189 -13.09 -3.62 -12.47
N ALA A 190 -13.05 -2.45 -11.84
CA ALA A 190 -14.22 -1.59 -11.67
C ALA A 190 -14.82 -1.14 -13.02
N LEU A 191 -13.99 -0.82 -14.02
CA LEU A 191 -14.42 -0.46 -15.37
C LEU A 191 -15.26 -1.54 -16.05
N LYS A 192 -15.00 -2.83 -15.77
CA LYS A 192 -15.79 -3.92 -16.37
C LYS A 192 -17.23 -3.91 -15.89
N ASP A 193 -17.43 -3.59 -14.61
CA ASP A 193 -18.74 -3.63 -13.96
C ASP A 193 -19.50 -2.29 -14.09
N CYS A 194 -18.77 -1.19 -14.28
CA CYS A 194 -19.33 0.17 -14.31
C CYS A 194 -19.29 0.83 -15.70
N LYS A 195 -19.34 0.05 -16.78
CA LYS A 195 -19.31 0.57 -18.16
C LYS A 195 -20.36 1.66 -18.45
N HIS A 196 -21.57 1.46 -17.92
CA HIS A 196 -22.70 2.37 -18.07
C HIS A 196 -22.41 3.82 -17.62
N VAL A 197 -21.42 4.03 -16.74
CA VAL A 197 -21.00 5.38 -16.30
C VAL A 197 -20.37 6.19 -17.44
N PHE A 198 -19.79 5.51 -18.43
CA PHE A 198 -19.06 6.14 -19.53
C PHE A 198 -19.82 6.10 -20.86
N GLU A 199 -20.99 5.47 -20.90
CA GLU A 199 -21.80 5.35 -22.11
C GLU A 199 -22.40 6.72 -22.50
N GLY A 200 -22.20 7.12 -23.75
CA GLY A 200 -22.74 8.37 -24.30
C GLY A 200 -21.91 9.62 -24.03
N LEU A 201 -20.76 9.50 -23.35
CA LEU A 201 -19.81 10.60 -23.21
C LEU A 201 -19.03 10.80 -24.51
N GLU A 202 -18.80 12.06 -24.90
CA GLU A 202 -17.87 12.41 -25.98
C GLU A 202 -16.54 12.89 -25.42
N THR A 203 -16.57 13.57 -24.28
CA THR A 203 -15.39 14.16 -23.63
C THR A 203 -15.35 13.86 -22.13
N LEU A 204 -14.17 13.51 -21.61
CA LEU A 204 -13.96 13.21 -20.19
C LEU A 204 -12.65 13.86 -19.72
N VAL A 205 -12.68 14.52 -18.56
CA VAL A 205 -11.49 15.01 -17.88
C VAL A 205 -11.20 14.21 -16.62
N ASP A 206 -9.96 13.77 -16.45
CA ASP A 206 -9.47 13.05 -15.26
C ASP A 206 -8.58 13.97 -14.46
N VAL A 207 -9.07 14.36 -13.30
CA VAL A 207 -8.43 15.32 -12.42
C VAL A 207 -7.58 14.57 -11.41
N GLY A 208 -6.27 14.85 -11.40
CA GLY A 208 -5.30 14.04 -10.67
C GLY A 208 -4.99 12.71 -11.37
N GLY A 209 -5.18 12.64 -12.69
CA GLY A 209 -5.03 11.40 -13.47
C GLY A 209 -3.59 10.89 -13.65
N GLY A 210 -2.60 11.59 -13.09
CA GLY A 210 -1.19 11.20 -13.07
C GLY A 210 -0.62 10.99 -14.48
N THR A 211 -0.05 9.81 -14.70
CA THR A 211 0.54 9.42 -16.00
C THR A 211 -0.49 8.91 -17.02
N GLY A 212 -1.80 9.05 -16.72
CA GLY A 212 -2.90 8.70 -17.62
C GLY A 212 -3.16 7.19 -17.74
N VAL A 213 -2.83 6.41 -16.71
CA VAL A 213 -3.08 4.95 -16.69
C VAL A 213 -4.58 4.67 -16.80
N VAL A 214 -5.39 5.39 -16.04
CA VAL A 214 -6.86 5.29 -16.06
C VAL A 214 -7.42 5.67 -17.43
N ALA A 215 -6.92 6.77 -18.00
CA ALA A 215 -7.26 7.21 -19.35
C ALA A 215 -7.06 6.12 -20.40
N LYS A 216 -5.89 5.46 -20.38
CA LYS A 216 -5.56 4.35 -21.29
C LYS A 216 -6.51 3.17 -21.11
N LEU A 217 -6.86 2.82 -19.87
CA LEU A 217 -7.79 1.73 -19.58
C LEU A 217 -9.22 2.03 -20.04
N ILE A 218 -9.68 3.28 -19.92
CA ILE A 218 -10.98 3.72 -20.43
C ILE A 218 -10.97 3.67 -21.96
N HIS A 219 -9.91 4.16 -22.60
CA HIS A 219 -9.78 4.18 -24.05
C HIS A 219 -9.75 2.76 -24.67
N GLU A 220 -9.22 1.75 -23.96
CA GLU A 220 -9.32 0.34 -24.39
C GLU A 220 -10.79 -0.15 -24.52
N VAL A 221 -11.72 0.44 -23.78
CA VAL A 221 -13.14 0.05 -23.75
C VAL A 221 -14.01 1.01 -24.56
N PHE A 222 -13.68 2.31 -24.55
CA PHE A 222 -14.41 3.41 -25.18
C PHE A 222 -13.44 4.26 -26.02
N PRO A 223 -13.08 3.80 -27.24
CA PRO A 223 -12.04 4.45 -28.05
C PRO A 223 -12.45 5.83 -28.56
N ASP A 224 -13.75 6.10 -28.64
CA ASP A 224 -14.32 7.34 -29.20
C ASP A 224 -14.35 8.50 -28.20
N ILE A 225 -14.19 8.23 -26.91
CA ILE A 225 -14.15 9.27 -25.87
C ILE A 225 -12.84 10.03 -25.99
N LYS A 226 -12.93 11.37 -26.12
CA LYS A 226 -11.79 12.26 -26.00
C LYS A 226 -11.47 12.50 -24.54
N TYR A 227 -10.27 12.13 -24.15
CA TYR A 227 -9.83 12.14 -22.77
C TYR A 227 -8.82 13.25 -22.51
N THR A 228 -8.97 13.95 -21.39
CA THR A 228 -8.00 14.95 -20.92
C THR A 228 -7.53 14.58 -19.52
N VAL A 229 -6.24 14.36 -19.34
CA VAL A 229 -5.63 14.20 -18.01
C VAL A 229 -5.20 15.58 -17.52
N LEU A 230 -5.78 16.05 -16.43
CA LEU A 230 -5.36 17.25 -15.71
C LEU A 230 -4.54 16.82 -14.49
N ASP A 231 -3.28 17.22 -14.42
CA ASP A 231 -2.44 17.03 -13.24
C ASP A 231 -1.44 18.19 -13.08
N GLN A 232 -0.64 18.16 -12.01
CA GLN A 232 0.38 19.18 -11.77
C GLN A 232 1.40 19.21 -12.91
N PRO A 233 1.92 20.39 -13.31
CA PRO A 233 2.81 20.53 -14.46
C PRO A 233 4.03 19.60 -14.45
N GLN A 234 4.61 19.33 -13.29
CA GLN A 234 5.77 18.45 -13.14
C GLN A 234 5.44 16.96 -13.34
N VAL A 235 4.18 16.55 -13.20
CA VAL A 235 3.74 15.17 -13.41
C VAL A 235 3.55 14.89 -14.90
N VAL A 236 2.90 15.82 -15.62
CA VAL A 236 2.52 15.62 -17.03
C VAL A 236 3.46 16.29 -18.04
N GLY A 237 4.42 17.10 -17.58
CA GLY A 237 5.23 17.97 -18.46
C GLY A 237 6.03 17.25 -19.55
N ASN A 238 6.37 15.98 -19.34
CA ASN A 238 7.10 15.15 -20.31
C ASN A 238 6.20 14.15 -21.06
N LEU A 239 4.90 14.15 -20.81
CA LEU A 239 3.97 13.20 -21.40
C LEU A 239 3.41 13.74 -22.71
N THR A 240 3.34 12.85 -23.69
CA THR A 240 2.75 13.15 -25.00
C THR A 240 1.45 12.38 -25.16
N GLY A 241 0.45 13.09 -25.66
CA GLY A 241 -0.86 12.55 -25.95
C GLY A 241 -0.96 11.90 -27.33
N ASN A 242 -2.19 11.61 -27.73
CA ASN A 242 -2.58 11.25 -29.09
C ASN A 242 -3.90 11.97 -29.45
N GLU A 243 -4.52 11.62 -30.58
CA GLU A 243 -5.74 12.29 -31.05
C GLU A 243 -6.90 12.30 -30.03
N ASN A 244 -7.01 11.24 -29.20
CA ASN A 244 -8.09 11.05 -28.23
C ASN A 244 -7.61 11.15 -26.77
N LEU A 245 -6.34 11.46 -26.51
CA LEU A 245 -5.77 11.61 -25.18
C LEU A 245 -4.87 12.83 -25.10
N ASN A 246 -5.24 13.81 -24.28
CA ASN A 246 -4.45 15.01 -24.04
C ASN A 246 -3.99 15.09 -22.58
N PHE A 247 -2.81 15.69 -22.37
CA PHE A 247 -2.28 15.98 -21.04
C PHE A 247 -2.24 17.50 -20.83
N VAL A 248 -2.77 17.95 -19.69
CA VAL A 248 -2.87 19.36 -19.33
C VAL A 248 -2.23 19.55 -17.95
N GLY A 249 -1.15 20.33 -17.91
CA GLY A 249 -0.53 20.75 -16.66
C GLY A 249 -1.30 21.91 -16.04
N GLY A 250 -1.74 21.77 -14.79
CA GLY A 250 -2.54 22.79 -14.14
C GLY A 250 -2.75 22.59 -12.65
N ASP A 251 -3.62 23.43 -12.09
CA ASP A 251 -4.04 23.41 -10.70
C ASP A 251 -5.57 23.31 -10.69
N MET A 252 -6.09 22.18 -10.22
CA MET A 252 -7.53 21.89 -10.21
C MET A 252 -8.33 22.88 -9.36
N PHE A 253 -7.69 23.54 -8.39
CA PHE A 253 -8.34 24.56 -7.57
C PHE A 253 -8.47 25.90 -8.30
N LYS A 254 -7.78 26.08 -9.43
CA LYS A 254 -7.86 27.27 -10.28
C LYS A 254 -8.72 27.03 -11.51
N PHE A 255 -8.54 25.89 -12.18
CA PHE A 255 -9.35 25.53 -13.34
C PHE A 255 -9.40 24.03 -13.57
N ILE A 256 -10.48 23.58 -14.19
CA ILE A 256 -10.63 22.24 -14.74
C ILE A 256 -11.07 22.39 -16.21
N PRO A 257 -10.43 21.71 -17.19
CA PRO A 257 -10.88 21.70 -18.57
C PRO A 257 -12.36 21.33 -18.73
N HIS A 258 -13.06 21.98 -19.66
CA HIS A 258 -14.44 21.64 -19.97
C HIS A 258 -14.54 20.26 -20.60
N ALA A 259 -15.45 19.42 -20.10
CA ALA A 259 -15.77 18.10 -20.61
C ALA A 259 -17.21 17.72 -20.20
N ASP A 260 -17.78 16.68 -20.81
CA ASP A 260 -19.13 16.18 -20.47
C ASP A 260 -19.16 15.61 -19.05
N ALA A 261 -18.05 15.02 -18.61
CA ALA A 261 -17.89 14.48 -17.27
C ALA A 261 -16.49 14.74 -16.71
N VAL A 262 -16.42 14.73 -15.38
CA VAL A 262 -15.19 14.85 -14.58
C VAL A 262 -15.00 13.56 -13.79
N LEU A 263 -13.84 12.93 -13.93
CA LEU A 263 -13.40 11.81 -13.12
C LEU A 263 -12.48 12.32 -12.00
N LEU A 264 -12.77 11.90 -10.78
CA LEU A 264 -11.95 12.11 -9.60
C LEU A 264 -11.69 10.74 -8.96
N LYS A 265 -10.60 10.10 -9.36
CA LYS A 265 -10.15 8.85 -8.75
C LYS A 265 -9.23 9.16 -7.57
N VAL A 266 -9.71 8.84 -6.36
CA VAL A 266 -8.95 8.95 -5.10
C VAL A 266 -8.16 7.69 -4.84
#